data_AF-A0A9W8F3R3-F1
#
_entry.id   AF-A0A9W8F3R3-F1
#
_cell.length_a   1.000
_cell.length_b   1.000
_cell.length_c   1.000
_cell.angle_alpha   90.00
_cell.angle_beta   90.00
_cell.angle_gamma   90.00
#
_symmetry.space_group_name_H-M   'P 1'
#
loop_
_entity.id
_entity.type
_entity.pdbx_description
1 polymer ?
#
loop_
_entity_poly.entity_id
_entity_poly.type
_entity_poly.pdbx_seq_one_letter_code
_entity_poly.pdbx_strand_id
1 'polypeptide(L)'
;MSGDSAATQKKKRPMGLKARAAASSNKKQKAEGAESTEQVVNDFDEDSTATIMLKNDLEDANEMDELEGIFDSAMEELSGGDPERAVTLLRGTIHECDRILRVHDRDIEAGVEAIEIEPRFYYIYGTALFSISELSAAELGDQRYEYLELSLHRLEQAKEAMAGSELFAWRVHDGLARIGLDLISRQVADEEAIEEEKEATALKLAAVINNFDCALGALANVDAEQARSETLATVEMVQSLADSSCLGEAGSAMLMGWTESKLAALPASDPTSKEGHAAEICYLRARALWIRASVFLGQMDETDEITDKDAFQRLLSEASDLLVEAESRDAVLLRGEVQLNLGNVQEDGDEQDRLYRLAIKDFKLVQADGELSEELVQFIEDFEQDDNDEDDNDSDDNDDNDDEEMEDDEE
;
A
#
# COMPACT_ATOMS: atom_id res chain seq x y z
N MET A 1 47.49 40.36 0.14
CA MET A 1 46.78 39.37 0.97
C MET A 1 45.38 39.28 0.43
N SER A 2 45.22 38.42 -0.57
CA SER A 2 43.95 38.12 -1.22
C SER A 2 43.66 36.68 -0.83
N GLY A 3 42.72 36.48 0.08
CA GLY A 3 42.25 35.16 0.46
C GLY A 3 41.24 34.69 -0.55
N ASP A 4 41.61 33.70 -1.35
CA ASP A 4 40.65 32.89 -2.09
C ASP A 4 39.92 31.99 -1.09
N SER A 5 38.66 32.32 -0.83
CA SER A 5 37.71 31.41 -0.18
C SER A 5 37.24 30.45 -1.26
N ALA A 6 37.81 29.24 -1.28
CA ALA A 6 37.30 28.13 -2.08
C ALA A 6 35.84 27.85 -1.67
N ALA A 7 34.91 28.06 -2.60
CA ALA A 7 33.52 27.66 -2.45
C ALA A 7 33.42 26.15 -2.66
N THR A 8 33.34 25.38 -1.57
CA THR A 8 32.91 23.98 -1.59
C THR A 8 31.50 23.91 -2.17
N GLN A 9 31.36 23.35 -3.37
CA GLN A 9 30.08 22.99 -3.94
C GLN A 9 29.40 21.98 -3.01
N LYS A 10 28.28 22.36 -2.38
CA LYS A 10 27.46 21.42 -1.61
C LYS A 10 26.93 20.34 -2.59
N LYS A 11 27.52 19.14 -2.56
CA LYS A 11 26.99 17.94 -3.25
C LYS A 11 25.52 17.75 -2.81
N LYS A 12 24.63 17.46 -3.77
CA LYS A 12 23.21 17.21 -3.49
C LYS A 12 23.08 15.92 -2.69
N ARG A 13 22.44 15.98 -1.53
CA ARG A 13 22.25 14.82 -0.64
C ARG A 13 21.32 13.79 -1.31
N PRO A 14 21.63 12.49 -1.24
CA PRO A 14 20.80 11.43 -1.81
C PRO A 14 19.50 11.29 -1.00
N MET A 15 18.38 11.66 -1.61
CA MET A 15 17.03 11.49 -1.07
C MET A 15 16.49 10.08 -1.40
N GLY A 16 15.79 9.44 -0.46
CA GLY A 16 15.21 8.10 -0.62
C GLY A 16 14.14 8.02 -1.73
N LEU A 17 13.73 6.79 -2.07
CA LEU A 17 12.85 6.48 -3.21
C LEU A 17 11.57 7.31 -3.28
N LYS A 18 10.87 7.49 -2.16
CA LYS A 18 9.63 8.29 -2.11
C LYS A 18 9.82 9.78 -2.36
N ALA A 19 10.91 10.36 -1.85
CA ALA A 19 11.22 11.76 -2.07
C ALA A 19 11.54 12.06 -3.55
N ARG A 20 11.92 11.04 -4.34
CA ARG A 20 12.14 11.19 -5.79
C ARG A 20 10.90 10.85 -6.64
N ALA A 21 10.07 9.89 -6.23
CA ALA A 21 8.81 9.59 -6.90
C ALA A 21 7.83 10.79 -6.88
N ALA A 22 7.87 11.61 -5.82
CA ALA A 22 7.16 12.88 -5.75
C ALA A 22 7.61 13.92 -6.80
N ALA A 23 8.85 13.81 -7.32
CA ALA A 23 9.42 14.77 -8.27
C ALA A 23 9.02 14.52 -9.73
N SER A 24 8.50 13.33 -10.09
CA SER A 24 8.25 12.95 -11.50
C SER A 24 6.79 13.05 -11.97
N SER A 25 5.84 13.35 -11.09
CA SER A 25 4.38 13.29 -11.39
C SER A 25 3.81 14.53 -12.10
N ASN A 26 4.62 15.55 -12.39
CA ASN A 26 4.13 16.90 -12.70
C ASN A 26 3.95 17.24 -14.20
N LYS A 27 3.19 16.45 -14.98
CA LYS A 27 2.86 16.81 -16.39
C LYS A 27 1.45 16.39 -16.85
N LYS A 28 0.50 17.33 -16.69
CA LYS A 28 -0.94 17.29 -17.06
C LYS A 28 -1.25 17.23 -18.58
N GLN A 29 -2.33 16.54 -18.93
CA GLN A 29 -3.24 16.88 -20.05
C GLN A 29 -4.71 16.69 -19.61
N LYS A 30 -5.58 17.62 -20.02
CA LYS A 30 -6.93 17.90 -19.50
C LYS A 30 -7.99 17.57 -20.56
N ALA A 31 -9.14 16.99 -20.17
CA ALA A 31 -10.40 17.02 -20.94
C ALA A 31 -11.63 16.82 -20.03
N GLU A 32 -12.74 17.49 -20.38
CA GLU A 32 -13.95 17.75 -19.59
C GLU A 32 -15.15 16.86 -19.97
N GLY A 33 -16.06 16.58 -19.01
CA GLY A 33 -17.53 16.77 -19.22
C GLY A 33 -18.55 15.61 -19.06
N ALA A 34 -19.13 15.48 -17.85
CA ALA A 34 -20.56 15.42 -17.43
C ALA A 34 -21.61 14.33 -17.83
N GLU A 35 -22.15 13.69 -16.76
CA GLU A 35 -23.56 13.37 -16.33
C GLU A 35 -24.56 12.40 -17.04
N SER A 36 -24.83 11.29 -16.32
CA SER A 36 -26.15 10.76 -15.82
C SER A 36 -26.91 9.58 -16.48
N THR A 37 -27.22 8.62 -15.59
CA THR A 37 -28.35 7.65 -15.48
C THR A 37 -28.41 6.32 -16.27
N GLU A 38 -28.65 5.26 -15.49
CA GLU A 38 -29.05 3.88 -15.81
C GLU A 38 -28.06 3.06 -16.65
N GLN A 39 -27.09 2.41 -16.01
CA GLN A 39 -26.19 1.46 -16.67
C GLN A 39 -26.34 0.06 -16.08
N VAL A 40 -27.12 -0.76 -16.80
CA VAL A 40 -26.79 -2.16 -17.00
C VAL A 40 -25.47 -2.15 -17.78
N VAL A 41 -24.42 -2.71 -17.20
CA VAL A 41 -23.13 -2.80 -17.89
C VAL A 41 -23.30 -3.76 -19.08
N ASN A 42 -23.32 -3.21 -20.29
CA ASN A 42 -23.45 -3.99 -21.53
C ASN A 42 -22.07 -4.44 -22.02
N ASP A 43 -21.49 -5.42 -21.33
CA ASP A 43 -20.33 -6.17 -21.81
C ASP A 43 -20.80 -7.31 -22.73
N PHE A 44 -21.30 -6.95 -23.91
CA PHE A 44 -21.63 -7.92 -24.96
C PHE A 44 -20.48 -8.05 -25.96
N ASP A 45 -19.45 -8.80 -25.57
CA ASP A 45 -18.66 -9.60 -26.52
C ASP A 45 -19.13 -11.05 -26.42
N GLU A 46 -20.07 -11.41 -27.30
CA GLU A 46 -20.67 -12.76 -27.45
C GLU A 46 -19.63 -13.87 -27.75
N ASP A 47 -18.37 -13.52 -28.04
CA ASP A 47 -17.32 -14.46 -28.43
C ASP A 47 -16.54 -15.08 -27.24
N SER A 48 -16.75 -14.64 -25.99
CA SER A 48 -16.05 -15.18 -24.81
C SER A 48 -16.90 -16.08 -23.89
N THR A 49 -18.13 -16.42 -24.27
CA THR A 49 -19.04 -17.23 -23.44
C THR A 49 -18.69 -18.71 -23.51
N ALA A 50 -17.65 -19.13 -22.79
CA ALA A 50 -17.39 -20.54 -22.54
C ALA A 50 -18.43 -21.09 -21.56
N THR A 51 -19.16 -22.14 -21.94
CA THR A 51 -19.96 -22.93 -20.99
C THR A 51 -19.01 -23.65 -20.05
N ILE A 52 -18.84 -23.10 -18.85
CA ILE A 52 -17.94 -23.65 -17.83
C ILE A 52 -18.61 -24.89 -17.24
N MET A 53 -18.05 -26.07 -17.51
CA MET A 53 -18.44 -27.29 -16.78
C MET A 53 -17.86 -27.21 -15.37
N LEU A 54 -18.74 -27.01 -14.39
CA LEU A 54 -18.41 -27.10 -12.97
C LEU A 54 -17.86 -28.51 -12.67
N LYS A 55 -16.78 -28.58 -11.87
CA LYS A 55 -16.15 -29.86 -11.48
C LYS A 55 -16.97 -30.65 -10.46
N ASN A 56 -18.06 -30.09 -9.94
CA ASN A 56 -18.91 -30.72 -8.93
C ASN A 56 -20.23 -31.14 -9.57
N ASP A 57 -20.54 -32.44 -9.51
CA ASP A 57 -21.83 -33.03 -9.90
C ASP A 57 -22.94 -32.51 -8.97
N LEU A 58 -23.46 -31.31 -9.25
CA LEU A 58 -24.51 -30.61 -8.51
C LEU A 58 -25.89 -30.92 -9.11
N GLU A 59 -26.21 -32.20 -9.35
CA GLU A 59 -27.47 -32.60 -10.02
C GLU A 59 -28.76 -32.28 -9.22
N ASP A 60 -28.66 -31.84 -7.96
CA ASP A 60 -29.77 -31.46 -7.07
C ASP A 60 -29.53 -30.11 -6.32
N ALA A 61 -28.60 -29.26 -6.77
CA ALA A 61 -28.23 -28.05 -6.05
C ALA A 61 -29.22 -26.90 -6.27
N ASN A 62 -29.45 -26.07 -5.25
CA ASN A 62 -30.23 -24.84 -5.39
C ASN A 62 -29.46 -23.84 -6.28
N GLU A 63 -30.15 -22.92 -6.98
CA GLU A 63 -29.52 -21.92 -7.86
C GLU A 63 -28.43 -21.11 -7.12
N MET A 64 -28.60 -20.89 -5.81
CA MET A 64 -27.60 -20.25 -4.96
C MET A 64 -26.34 -21.08 -4.73
N ASP A 65 -26.47 -22.40 -4.61
CA ASP A 65 -25.32 -23.30 -4.42
C ASP A 65 -24.50 -23.42 -5.71
N GLU A 66 -25.16 -23.40 -6.88
CA GLU A 66 -24.50 -23.34 -8.19
C GLU A 66 -23.75 -22.03 -8.36
N LEU A 67 -24.39 -20.89 -8.04
CA LEU A 67 -23.77 -19.57 -8.07
C LEU A 67 -22.52 -19.50 -7.20
N GLU A 68 -22.62 -20.01 -5.97
CA GLU A 68 -21.48 -20.10 -5.05
C GLU A 68 -20.37 -20.97 -5.63
N GLY A 69 -20.69 -22.14 -6.19
CA GLY A 69 -19.70 -23.02 -6.80
C GLY A 69 -18.90 -22.37 -7.92
N ILE A 70 -19.54 -21.52 -8.75
CA ILE A 70 -18.85 -20.73 -9.78
C ILE A 70 -17.93 -19.70 -9.13
N PHE A 71 -18.43 -18.97 -8.12
CA PHE A 71 -17.68 -17.92 -7.44
C PHE A 71 -16.46 -18.47 -6.68
N ASP A 72 -16.63 -19.55 -5.91
CA ASP A 72 -15.54 -20.20 -5.18
C ASP A 72 -14.47 -20.72 -6.14
N SER A 73 -14.88 -21.32 -7.26
CA SER A 73 -13.95 -21.72 -8.32
C SER A 73 -13.18 -20.51 -8.86
N ALA A 74 -13.82 -19.34 -8.99
CA ALA A 74 -13.15 -18.13 -9.43
C ALA A 74 -12.09 -17.65 -8.42
N MET A 75 -12.43 -17.68 -7.13
CA MET A 75 -11.51 -17.31 -6.04
C MET A 75 -10.33 -18.30 -5.92
N GLU A 76 -10.57 -19.59 -6.17
CA GLU A 76 -9.53 -20.62 -6.21
C GLU A 76 -8.54 -20.38 -7.37
N GLU A 77 -9.02 -20.10 -8.59
CA GLU A 77 -8.13 -19.82 -9.73
C GLU A 77 -7.36 -18.50 -9.52
N LEU A 78 -8.00 -17.49 -8.91
CA LEU A 78 -7.33 -16.23 -8.54
C LEU A 78 -6.19 -16.48 -7.55
N SER A 79 -6.44 -17.27 -6.51
CA SER A 79 -5.44 -17.64 -5.50
C SER A 79 -4.36 -18.58 -6.06
N GLY A 80 -4.73 -19.40 -7.07
CA GLY A 80 -3.86 -20.36 -7.75
C GLY A 80 -2.96 -19.75 -8.82
N GLY A 81 -3.10 -18.46 -9.12
CA GLY A 81 -2.25 -17.73 -10.07
C GLY A 81 -2.71 -17.82 -11.53
N ASP A 82 -3.98 -18.12 -11.80
CA ASP A 82 -4.58 -18.07 -13.14
C ASP A 82 -5.65 -16.95 -13.21
N PRO A 83 -5.23 -15.68 -13.31
CA PRO A 83 -6.15 -14.54 -13.29
C PRO A 83 -7.06 -14.49 -14.52
N GLU A 84 -6.61 -14.97 -15.69
CA GLU A 84 -7.43 -14.98 -16.92
C GLU A 84 -8.63 -15.93 -16.77
N ARG A 85 -8.40 -17.11 -16.20
CA ARG A 85 -9.47 -18.05 -15.90
C ARG A 85 -10.38 -17.56 -14.78
N ALA A 86 -9.81 -16.92 -13.76
CA ALA A 86 -10.60 -16.28 -12.71
C ALA A 86 -11.55 -15.21 -13.27
N VAL A 87 -11.07 -14.33 -14.16
CA VAL A 87 -11.90 -13.31 -14.83
C VAL A 87 -13.06 -13.95 -15.61
N THR A 88 -12.79 -15.05 -16.32
CA THR A 88 -13.84 -15.78 -17.07
C THR A 88 -14.93 -16.32 -16.13
N LEU A 89 -14.54 -16.90 -15.00
CA LEU A 89 -15.46 -17.41 -13.98
C LEU A 89 -16.26 -16.28 -13.32
N LEU A 90 -15.61 -15.17 -12.98
CA LEU A 90 -16.24 -13.99 -12.39
C LEU A 90 -17.30 -13.36 -13.31
N ARG A 91 -17.03 -13.27 -14.62
CA ARG A 91 -18.04 -12.87 -15.61
C ARG A 91 -19.23 -13.82 -15.61
N GLY A 92 -18.96 -15.13 -15.50
CA GLY A 92 -20.01 -16.16 -15.32
C GLY A 92 -20.84 -15.93 -14.05
N THR A 93 -20.20 -15.64 -12.91
CA THR A 93 -20.87 -15.31 -11.65
C THR A 93 -21.79 -14.08 -11.81
N ILE A 94 -21.30 -13.00 -12.43
CA ILE A 94 -22.08 -11.77 -12.65
C ILE A 94 -23.31 -12.05 -13.52
N HIS A 95 -23.15 -12.79 -14.62
CA HIS A 95 -24.26 -13.14 -15.50
C HIS A 95 -25.34 -13.97 -14.80
N GLU A 96 -24.91 -14.89 -13.94
CA GLU A 96 -25.83 -15.73 -13.18
C GLU A 96 -26.57 -14.91 -12.11
N CYS A 97 -25.88 -13.98 -11.43
CA CYS A 97 -26.52 -13.00 -10.56
C CYS A 97 -27.58 -12.16 -11.30
N ASP A 98 -27.26 -11.65 -12.50
CA ASP A 98 -28.20 -10.88 -13.32
C ASP A 98 -29.38 -11.72 -13.80
N ARG A 99 -29.18 -13.01 -14.07
CA ARG A 99 -30.26 -13.95 -14.38
C ARG A 99 -31.21 -14.09 -13.20
N ILE A 100 -30.67 -14.36 -12.00
CA ILE A 100 -31.44 -14.55 -10.77
C ILE A 100 -32.24 -13.28 -10.43
N LEU A 101 -31.62 -12.09 -10.48
CA LEU A 101 -32.33 -10.82 -10.26
C LEU A 101 -33.48 -10.59 -11.23
N ARG A 102 -33.27 -10.84 -12.53
CA ARG A 102 -34.34 -10.69 -13.54
C ARG A 102 -35.50 -11.66 -13.34
N VAL A 103 -35.24 -12.86 -12.83
CA VAL A 103 -36.31 -13.83 -12.49
C VAL A 103 -37.05 -13.34 -11.25
N HIS A 104 -36.33 -12.95 -10.21
CA HIS A 104 -36.89 -12.42 -8.97
C HIS A 104 -37.76 -11.17 -9.21
N ASP A 105 -37.26 -10.19 -9.97
CA ASP A 105 -37.99 -8.95 -10.27
C ASP A 105 -39.27 -9.25 -11.07
N ARG A 106 -39.21 -10.18 -12.02
CA ARG A 106 -40.38 -10.63 -12.78
C ARG A 106 -41.43 -11.28 -11.88
N ASP A 107 -41.00 -12.09 -10.91
CA ASP A 107 -41.91 -12.74 -9.97
C ASP A 107 -42.61 -11.71 -9.07
N ILE A 108 -41.87 -10.70 -8.59
CA ILE A 108 -42.44 -9.55 -7.87
C ILE A 108 -43.47 -8.82 -8.74
N GLU A 109 -43.12 -8.47 -9.98
CA GLU A 109 -44.01 -7.77 -10.92
C GLU A 109 -45.27 -8.59 -11.25
N ALA A 110 -45.14 -9.91 -11.30
CA ALA A 110 -46.25 -10.83 -11.50
C ALA A 110 -47.13 -11.02 -10.24
N GLY A 111 -46.76 -10.41 -9.11
CA GLY A 111 -47.45 -10.55 -7.83
C GLY A 111 -47.28 -11.94 -7.21
N VAL A 112 -46.27 -12.69 -7.62
CA VAL A 112 -45.84 -13.93 -6.98
C VAL A 112 -45.10 -13.55 -5.70
N GLU A 113 -45.31 -14.31 -4.62
CA GLU A 113 -44.53 -14.14 -3.39
C GLU A 113 -43.08 -14.53 -3.69
N ALA A 114 -42.25 -13.53 -4.01
CA ALA A 114 -40.85 -13.72 -4.32
C ALA A 114 -40.10 -14.13 -3.05
N ILE A 115 -39.21 -15.11 -3.21
CA ILE A 115 -38.30 -15.51 -2.14
C ILE A 115 -37.33 -14.35 -1.91
N GLU A 116 -37.24 -13.90 -0.66
CA GLU A 116 -36.30 -12.86 -0.27
C GLU A 116 -34.86 -13.29 -0.61
N ILE A 117 -34.15 -12.44 -1.35
CA ILE A 117 -32.77 -12.70 -1.76
C ILE A 117 -31.86 -12.68 -0.53
N GLU A 118 -31.14 -13.78 -0.32
CA GLU A 118 -30.25 -13.93 0.82
C GLU A 118 -29.06 -12.94 0.76
N PRO A 119 -28.55 -12.46 1.90
CA PRO A 119 -27.44 -11.49 1.92
C PRO A 119 -26.18 -12.01 1.23
N ARG A 120 -25.99 -13.34 1.23
CA ARG A 120 -24.88 -14.02 0.57
C ARG A 120 -24.87 -13.80 -0.95
N PHE A 121 -26.04 -13.74 -1.58
CA PHE A 121 -26.17 -13.43 -3.00
C PHE A 121 -25.55 -12.08 -3.33
N TYR A 122 -25.93 -11.05 -2.57
CA TYR A 122 -25.44 -9.69 -2.77
C TYR A 122 -23.94 -9.59 -2.47
N TYR A 123 -23.44 -10.33 -1.49
CA TYR A 123 -22.00 -10.45 -1.22
C TYR A 123 -21.25 -11.04 -2.42
N ILE A 124 -21.67 -12.20 -2.94
CA ILE A 124 -21.05 -12.84 -4.10
C ILE A 124 -21.06 -11.90 -5.30
N TYR A 125 -22.22 -11.28 -5.58
CA TYR A 125 -22.38 -10.38 -6.72
C TYR A 125 -21.48 -9.14 -6.58
N GLY A 126 -21.52 -8.48 -5.42
CA GLY A 126 -20.71 -7.30 -5.15
C GLY A 126 -19.22 -7.61 -5.22
N THR A 127 -18.75 -8.70 -4.62
CA THR A 127 -17.35 -9.10 -4.69
C THR A 127 -16.93 -9.45 -6.11
N ALA A 128 -17.76 -10.14 -6.90
CA ALA A 128 -17.42 -10.47 -8.27
C ALA A 128 -17.23 -9.21 -9.15
N LEU A 129 -18.14 -8.23 -9.01
CA LEU A 129 -18.02 -6.92 -9.67
C LEU A 129 -16.75 -6.18 -9.25
N PHE A 130 -16.43 -6.17 -7.95
CA PHE A 130 -15.21 -5.56 -7.44
C PHE A 130 -13.95 -6.23 -8.03
N SER A 131 -13.88 -7.56 -7.99
CA SER A 131 -12.74 -8.31 -8.53
C SER A 131 -12.54 -8.08 -10.03
N ILE A 132 -13.61 -7.98 -10.82
CA ILE A 132 -13.50 -7.61 -12.25
C ILE A 132 -12.95 -6.20 -12.42
N SER A 133 -13.43 -5.25 -11.62
CA SER A 133 -12.96 -3.86 -11.66
C SER A 133 -11.45 -3.75 -11.39
N GLU A 134 -10.90 -4.62 -10.54
CA GLU A 134 -9.46 -4.69 -10.25
C GLU A 134 -8.68 -5.40 -11.36
N LEU A 135 -9.09 -6.62 -11.70
CA LEU A 135 -8.32 -7.49 -12.61
C LEU A 135 -8.34 -7.00 -14.05
N SER A 136 -9.41 -6.32 -14.44
CA SER A 136 -9.61 -5.80 -15.81
C SER A 136 -9.49 -4.28 -15.88
N ALA A 137 -8.85 -3.64 -14.89
CA ALA A 137 -8.74 -2.18 -14.80
C ALA A 137 -8.19 -1.53 -16.08
N ALA A 138 -7.19 -2.16 -16.71
CA ALA A 138 -6.58 -1.66 -17.95
C ALA A 138 -7.49 -1.81 -19.19
N GLU A 139 -8.33 -2.86 -19.23
CA GLU A 139 -9.29 -3.12 -20.31
C GLU A 139 -10.52 -2.22 -20.18
N LEU A 140 -11.04 -2.07 -18.95
CA LEU A 140 -12.24 -1.31 -18.66
C LEU A 140 -12.03 0.21 -18.74
N GLY A 141 -10.82 0.70 -18.46
CA GLY A 141 -10.57 2.14 -18.36
C GLY A 141 -11.52 2.81 -17.36
N ASP A 142 -12.28 3.82 -17.81
CA ASP A 142 -13.25 4.53 -16.97
C ASP A 142 -14.49 3.70 -16.58
N GLN A 143 -14.82 2.65 -17.35
CA GLN A 143 -15.93 1.75 -17.02
C GLN A 143 -15.69 1.00 -15.71
N ARG A 144 -14.43 0.87 -15.26
CA ARG A 144 -14.07 0.31 -13.95
C ARG A 144 -14.90 0.93 -12.83
N TYR A 145 -15.17 2.23 -12.90
CA TYR A 145 -15.90 2.92 -11.85
C TYR A 145 -17.40 2.60 -11.84
N GLU A 146 -17.99 2.26 -12.99
CA GLU A 146 -19.37 1.77 -13.05
C GLU A 146 -19.47 0.42 -12.31
N TYR A 147 -18.47 -0.47 -12.50
CA TYR A 147 -18.35 -1.72 -11.74
C TYR A 147 -18.17 -1.47 -10.24
N LEU A 148 -17.33 -0.50 -9.85
CA LEU A 148 -17.12 -0.15 -8.44
C LEU A 148 -18.39 0.40 -7.80
N GLU A 149 -19.12 1.29 -8.47
CA GLU A 149 -20.38 1.84 -7.97
C GLU A 149 -21.47 0.76 -7.84
N LEU A 150 -21.57 -0.14 -8.83
CA LEU A 150 -22.51 -1.25 -8.76
C LEU A 150 -22.10 -2.24 -7.66
N SER A 151 -20.82 -2.53 -7.51
CA SER A 151 -20.28 -3.37 -6.44
C SER A 151 -20.61 -2.78 -5.06
N LEU A 152 -20.38 -1.47 -4.87
CA LEU A 152 -20.73 -0.74 -3.66
C LEU A 152 -22.19 -0.95 -3.32
N HIS A 153 -23.08 -0.73 -4.30
CA HIS A 153 -24.51 -0.89 -4.12
C HIS A 153 -24.90 -2.32 -3.73
N ARG A 154 -24.32 -3.34 -4.38
CA ARG A 154 -24.57 -4.75 -4.01
C ARG A 154 -24.07 -5.07 -2.60
N LEU A 155 -22.87 -4.62 -2.21
CA LEU A 155 -22.37 -4.87 -0.86
C LEU A 155 -23.16 -4.10 0.21
N GLU A 156 -23.72 -2.93 -0.11
CA GLU A 156 -24.66 -2.23 0.77
C GLU A 156 -25.96 -3.03 0.97
N GLN A 157 -26.51 -3.61 -0.10
CA GLN A 157 -27.66 -4.51 0.01
C GLN A 157 -27.34 -5.75 0.85
N ALA A 158 -26.13 -6.32 0.70
CA ALA A 158 -25.67 -7.41 1.57
C ALA A 158 -25.64 -6.95 3.03
N LYS A 159 -25.06 -5.78 3.31
CA LYS A 159 -24.97 -5.21 4.66
C LYS A 159 -26.34 -4.95 5.28
N GLU A 160 -27.31 -4.46 4.52
CA GLU A 160 -28.67 -4.19 5.00
C GLU A 160 -29.46 -5.47 5.28
N ALA A 161 -29.26 -6.51 4.46
CA ALA A 161 -29.93 -7.79 4.61
C ALA A 161 -29.31 -8.67 5.72
N MET A 162 -28.05 -8.44 6.07
CA MET A 162 -27.37 -9.15 7.16
C MET A 162 -27.87 -8.70 8.55
N ALA A 163 -28.09 -9.66 9.45
CA ALA A 163 -28.40 -9.40 10.86
C ALA A 163 -27.14 -9.16 11.72
N GLY A 164 -25.95 -9.16 11.11
CA GLY A 164 -24.66 -8.87 11.75
C GLY A 164 -24.00 -10.07 12.44
N SER A 165 -24.49 -11.29 12.20
CA SER A 165 -23.97 -12.54 12.78
C SER A 165 -23.41 -13.52 11.75
N GLU A 166 -23.45 -13.13 10.48
CA GLU A 166 -23.01 -13.92 9.35
C GLU A 166 -21.48 -14.04 9.33
N LEU A 167 -20.96 -15.24 9.06
CA LEU A 167 -19.52 -15.51 9.03
C LEU A 167 -18.75 -14.67 7.98
N PHE A 168 -19.46 -14.20 6.94
CA PHE A 168 -18.90 -13.36 5.88
C PHE A 168 -19.15 -11.86 6.09
N ALA A 169 -19.76 -11.45 7.21
CA ALA A 169 -20.05 -10.04 7.48
C ALA A 169 -18.79 -9.16 7.45
N TRP A 170 -17.67 -9.68 7.94
CA TRP A 170 -16.39 -8.98 7.89
C TRP A 170 -15.93 -8.70 6.45
N ARG A 171 -16.19 -9.63 5.51
CA ARG A 171 -15.81 -9.48 4.10
C ARG A 171 -16.64 -8.43 3.39
N VAL A 172 -17.93 -8.33 3.72
CA VAL A 172 -18.80 -7.27 3.18
C VAL A 172 -18.28 -5.91 3.63
N HIS A 173 -17.99 -5.75 4.93
CA HIS A 173 -17.46 -4.51 5.46
C HIS A 173 -16.07 -4.15 4.90
N ASP A 174 -15.17 -5.14 4.76
CA ASP A 174 -13.86 -4.94 4.14
C ASP A 174 -13.99 -4.52 2.66
N GLY A 175 -14.88 -5.18 1.90
CA GLY A 175 -15.18 -4.81 0.51
C GLY A 175 -15.74 -3.39 0.38
N LEU A 176 -16.71 -3.02 1.22
CA LEU A 176 -17.25 -1.65 1.26
C LEU A 176 -16.18 -0.61 1.54
N ALA A 177 -15.25 -0.91 2.44
CA ALA A 177 -14.15 0.00 2.77
C ALA A 177 -13.16 0.14 1.60
N ARG A 178 -12.77 -0.97 0.96
CA ARG A 178 -11.89 -0.96 -0.22
C ARG A 178 -12.46 -0.18 -1.39
N ILE A 179 -13.72 -0.46 -1.76
CA ILE A 179 -14.40 0.26 -2.84
C ILE A 179 -14.51 1.74 -2.52
N GLY A 180 -14.85 2.07 -1.26
CA GLY A 180 -14.94 3.45 -0.81
C GLY A 180 -13.60 4.19 -0.95
N LEU A 181 -12.47 3.55 -0.64
CA LEU A 181 -11.14 4.15 -0.84
C LEU A 181 -10.81 4.40 -2.30
N ASP A 182 -11.13 3.45 -3.17
CA ASP A 182 -10.89 3.59 -4.61
C ASP A 182 -11.71 4.74 -5.20
N LEU A 183 -12.98 4.85 -4.81
CA LEU A 183 -13.85 5.94 -5.24
C LEU A 183 -13.38 7.31 -4.69
N ILE A 184 -12.88 7.37 -3.45
CA ILE A 184 -12.28 8.60 -2.90
C ILE A 184 -11.01 8.96 -3.67
N SER A 185 -10.14 7.99 -3.95
CA SER A 185 -8.87 8.20 -4.66
C SER A 185 -9.09 8.81 -6.05
N ARG A 186 -10.16 8.42 -6.74
CA ARG A 186 -10.59 9.05 -8.00
C ARG A 186 -10.99 10.51 -7.82
N GLN A 187 -11.74 10.83 -6.77
CA GLN A 187 -12.26 12.18 -6.51
C GLN A 187 -11.15 13.15 -6.12
N VAL A 188 -10.17 12.69 -5.33
CA VAL A 188 -9.07 13.53 -4.84
C VAL A 188 -8.02 13.81 -5.93
N ALA A 189 -7.96 12.98 -6.99
CA ALA A 189 -7.09 13.24 -8.14
C ALA A 189 -7.44 14.56 -8.88
N ASP A 190 -8.58 15.17 -8.59
CA ASP A 190 -8.97 16.49 -9.10
C ASP A 190 -8.54 17.61 -8.11
N GLU A 191 -7.27 18.05 -8.24
CA GLU A 191 -6.54 18.92 -7.28
C GLU A 191 -7.13 20.33 -7.02
N GLU A 192 -8.23 20.74 -7.68
CA GLU A 192 -8.86 22.05 -7.46
C GLU A 192 -10.04 22.01 -6.48
N ALA A 193 -10.08 21.00 -5.61
CA ALA A 193 -11.15 20.81 -4.65
C ALA A 193 -11.31 22.00 -3.68
N ILE A 194 -12.48 22.64 -3.72
CA ILE A 194 -12.88 23.70 -2.79
C ILE A 194 -12.94 23.12 -1.37
N GLU A 195 -12.79 23.95 -0.32
CA GLU A 195 -12.81 23.51 1.08
C GLU A 195 -14.01 22.60 1.45
N GLU A 196 -15.17 22.83 0.83
CA GLU A 196 -16.37 22.00 0.99
C GLU A 196 -16.17 20.56 0.49
N GLU A 197 -15.40 20.36 -0.59
CA GLU A 197 -15.06 19.04 -1.11
C GLU A 197 -14.05 18.30 -0.23
N LYS A 198 -13.15 19.04 0.46
CA LYS A 198 -12.25 18.45 1.47
C LYS A 198 -13.02 17.95 2.68
N GLU A 199 -14.00 18.72 3.17
CA GLU A 199 -14.88 18.29 4.26
C GLU A 199 -15.71 17.06 3.84
N ALA A 200 -16.27 17.07 2.62
CA ALA A 200 -17.00 15.93 2.08
C ALA A 200 -16.10 14.68 1.95
N THR A 201 -14.85 14.85 1.52
CA THR A 201 -13.86 13.77 1.42
C THR A 201 -13.52 13.20 2.80
N ALA A 202 -13.32 14.05 3.80
CA ALA A 202 -13.06 13.62 5.17
C ALA A 202 -14.23 12.82 5.77
N LEU A 203 -15.47 13.22 5.47
CA LEU A 203 -16.67 12.47 5.88
C LEU A 203 -16.75 11.09 5.20
N LYS A 204 -16.46 11.01 3.90
CA LYS A 204 -16.39 9.74 3.16
C LYS A 204 -15.30 8.82 3.72
N LEU A 205 -14.12 9.38 4.02
CA LEU A 205 -13.01 8.64 4.60
C LEU A 205 -13.34 8.14 6.01
N ALA A 206 -14.05 8.93 6.83
CA ALA A 206 -14.54 8.48 8.12
C ALA A 206 -15.53 7.30 8.00
N ALA A 207 -16.40 7.31 6.98
CA ALA A 207 -17.31 6.19 6.70
C ALA A 207 -16.55 4.92 6.27
N VAL A 208 -15.51 5.07 5.44
CA VAL A 208 -14.59 3.98 5.08
C VAL A 208 -13.92 3.38 6.32
N ILE A 209 -13.33 4.22 7.17
CA ILE A 209 -12.68 3.79 8.41
C ILE A 209 -13.67 3.04 9.30
N ASN A 210 -14.91 3.53 9.40
CA ASN A 210 -15.95 2.84 10.15
C ASN A 210 -16.28 1.46 9.56
N ASN A 211 -16.29 1.30 8.24
CA ASN A 211 -16.45 -0.02 7.63
C ASN A 211 -15.27 -0.95 7.96
N PHE A 212 -14.02 -0.47 7.95
CA PHE A 212 -12.91 -1.29 8.44
C PHE A 212 -13.05 -1.68 9.92
N ASP A 213 -13.49 -0.75 10.77
CA ASP A 213 -13.75 -1.06 12.18
C ASP A 213 -14.84 -2.14 12.35
N CYS A 214 -15.91 -2.06 11.56
CA CYS A 214 -16.93 -3.11 11.52
C CYS A 214 -16.37 -4.45 11.00
N ALA A 215 -15.52 -4.43 9.99
CA ALA A 215 -14.87 -5.63 9.45
C ALA A 215 -14.03 -6.33 10.52
N LEU A 216 -13.13 -5.58 11.18
CA LEU A 216 -12.29 -6.10 12.25
C LEU A 216 -13.11 -6.53 13.49
N GLY A 217 -14.21 -5.84 13.78
CA GLY A 217 -15.14 -6.24 14.84
C GLY A 217 -15.84 -7.57 14.55
N ALA A 218 -16.23 -7.81 13.29
CA ALA A 218 -16.88 -9.05 12.87
C ALA A 218 -15.91 -10.26 12.84
N LEU A 219 -14.60 -10.02 12.67
CA LEU A 219 -13.56 -11.06 12.80
C LEU A 219 -13.50 -11.68 14.21
N ALA A 220 -14.08 -11.06 15.23
CA ALA A 220 -14.14 -11.63 16.58
C ALA A 220 -14.89 -12.98 16.65
N ASN A 221 -15.69 -13.30 15.64
CA ASN A 221 -16.41 -14.58 15.52
C ASN A 221 -15.62 -15.66 14.78
N VAL A 222 -14.43 -15.33 14.27
CA VAL A 222 -13.57 -16.21 13.48
C VAL A 222 -12.42 -16.73 14.37
N ASP A 223 -11.69 -17.73 13.89
CA ASP A 223 -10.47 -18.19 14.57
C ASP A 223 -9.47 -17.04 14.79
N ALA A 224 -8.78 -17.05 15.94
CA ALA A 224 -7.92 -15.94 16.35
C ALA A 224 -6.68 -15.76 15.45
N GLU A 225 -6.19 -16.82 14.84
CA GLU A 225 -5.08 -16.76 13.88
C GLU A 225 -5.56 -16.13 12.57
N GLN A 226 -6.70 -16.58 12.05
CA GLN A 226 -7.32 -15.98 10.88
C GLN A 226 -7.67 -14.50 11.11
N ALA A 227 -8.32 -14.17 12.23
CA ALA A 227 -8.65 -12.79 12.57
C ALA A 227 -7.41 -11.88 12.61
N ARG A 228 -6.28 -12.40 13.11
CA ARG A 228 -5.01 -11.67 13.11
C ARG A 228 -4.45 -11.50 11.70
N SER A 229 -4.38 -12.58 10.91
CA SER A 229 -3.89 -12.53 9.53
C SER A 229 -4.68 -11.53 8.69
N GLU A 230 -6.02 -11.57 8.78
CA GLU A 230 -6.90 -10.65 8.06
C GLU A 230 -6.72 -9.21 8.57
N THR A 231 -6.56 -9.01 9.89
CA THR A 231 -6.28 -7.67 10.44
C THR A 231 -4.99 -7.08 9.87
N LEU A 232 -3.92 -7.89 9.77
CA LEU A 232 -2.63 -7.44 9.26
C LEU A 232 -2.70 -7.14 7.76
N ALA A 233 -3.36 -8.00 6.98
CA ALA A 233 -3.59 -7.77 5.55
C ALA A 233 -4.41 -6.49 5.29
N THR A 234 -5.47 -6.25 6.07
CA THR A 234 -6.25 -5.00 5.99
C THR A 234 -5.39 -3.79 6.34
N VAL A 235 -4.58 -3.85 7.40
CA VAL A 235 -3.68 -2.76 7.78
C VAL A 235 -2.66 -2.47 6.69
N GLU A 236 -2.03 -3.50 6.12
CA GLU A 236 -1.05 -3.34 5.05
C GLU A 236 -1.66 -2.66 3.81
N MET A 237 -2.86 -3.08 3.41
CA MET A 237 -3.59 -2.47 2.30
C MET A 237 -3.92 -1.00 2.58
N VAL A 238 -4.40 -0.68 3.78
CA VAL A 238 -4.66 0.70 4.19
C VAL A 238 -3.38 1.54 4.18
N GLN A 239 -2.24 0.96 4.57
CA GLN A 239 -0.95 1.63 4.51
C GLN A 239 -0.52 1.92 3.08
N SER A 240 -0.65 0.95 2.16
CA SER A 240 -0.34 1.13 0.75
C SER A 240 -1.16 2.26 0.11
N LEU A 241 -2.43 2.40 0.50
CA LEU A 241 -3.30 3.47 0.02
C LEU A 241 -2.99 4.84 0.64
N ALA A 242 -2.66 4.88 1.93
CA ALA A 242 -2.19 6.11 2.56
C ALA A 242 -0.88 6.62 1.94
N ASP A 243 -0.10 5.70 1.36
CA ASP A 243 1.19 5.95 0.73
C ASP A 243 1.10 6.33 -0.75
N SER A 244 0.02 5.96 -1.46
CA SER A 244 -0.11 6.12 -2.92
C SER A 244 -0.30 7.58 -3.39
N SER A 245 -0.14 8.57 -2.51
CA SER A 245 -0.43 9.99 -2.73
C SER A 245 -1.89 10.32 -3.07
N CYS A 246 -2.80 9.33 -3.11
CA CYS A 246 -4.17 9.50 -3.60
C CYS A 246 -5.11 10.24 -2.62
N LEU A 247 -4.76 10.38 -1.34
CA LEU A 247 -5.70 10.86 -0.29
C LEU A 247 -5.32 12.23 0.30
N GLY A 248 -4.29 12.88 -0.24
CA GLY A 248 -3.70 14.08 0.34
C GLY A 248 -3.12 13.85 1.76
N GLU A 249 -2.49 14.88 2.32
CA GLU A 249 -1.83 14.77 3.63
C GLU A 249 -2.81 14.44 4.76
N ALA A 250 -3.95 15.13 4.82
CA ALA A 250 -4.95 14.92 5.87
C ALA A 250 -5.57 13.52 5.82
N GLY A 251 -5.88 13.01 4.62
CA GLY A 251 -6.43 11.67 4.45
C GLY A 251 -5.41 10.58 4.81
N SER A 252 -4.16 10.73 4.35
CA SER A 252 -3.06 9.85 4.73
C SER A 252 -2.86 9.83 6.25
N ALA A 253 -2.87 10.99 6.92
CA ALA A 253 -2.75 11.09 8.37
C ALA A 253 -3.90 10.39 9.13
N MET A 254 -5.15 10.50 8.64
CA MET A 254 -6.29 9.80 9.21
C MET A 254 -6.13 8.28 9.13
N LEU A 255 -5.73 7.76 7.97
CA LEU A 255 -5.49 6.33 7.79
C LEU A 255 -4.31 5.85 8.64
N MET A 256 -3.21 6.60 8.72
CA MET A 256 -2.06 6.24 9.57
C MET A 256 -2.45 6.17 11.05
N GLY A 257 -3.19 7.16 11.55
CA GLY A 257 -3.70 7.13 12.93
C GLY A 257 -4.60 5.92 13.20
N TRP A 258 -5.42 5.52 12.23
CA TRP A 258 -6.20 4.29 12.32
C TRP A 258 -5.31 3.04 12.38
N THR A 259 -4.34 2.91 11.46
CA THR A 259 -3.43 1.75 11.42
C THR A 259 -2.62 1.59 12.70
N GLU A 260 -2.09 2.69 13.25
CA GLU A 260 -1.35 2.69 14.51
C GLU A 260 -2.23 2.21 15.68
N SER A 261 -3.47 2.69 15.75
CA SER A 261 -4.45 2.27 16.75
C SER A 261 -4.73 0.77 16.68
N LYS A 262 -4.90 0.22 15.46
CA LYS A 262 -5.14 -1.23 15.27
C LYS A 262 -3.92 -2.07 15.61
N LEU A 263 -2.75 -1.67 15.13
CA LEU A 263 -1.51 -2.37 15.43
C LEU A 263 -1.19 -2.32 16.93
N ALA A 264 -1.51 -1.24 17.64
CA ALA A 264 -1.34 -1.11 19.09
C ALA A 264 -2.29 -2.02 19.89
N ALA A 265 -3.49 -2.29 19.36
CA ALA A 265 -4.46 -3.19 19.99
C ALA A 265 -4.11 -4.68 19.82
N LEU A 266 -3.30 -5.03 18.81
CA LEU A 266 -2.81 -6.39 18.67
C LEU A 266 -1.87 -6.73 19.83
N PRO A 267 -2.06 -7.88 20.51
CA PRO A 267 -1.23 -8.24 21.63
C PRO A 267 0.22 -8.37 21.15
N ALA A 268 1.12 -7.66 21.83
CA ALA A 268 2.55 -7.84 21.66
C ALA A 268 2.84 -9.33 21.88
N SER A 269 3.12 -10.05 20.80
CA SER A 269 3.60 -11.42 20.91
C SER A 269 4.99 -11.34 21.57
N ASP A 270 5.34 -12.35 22.34
CA ASP A 270 6.70 -12.49 22.85
C ASP A 270 7.65 -12.43 21.63
N PRO A 271 8.57 -11.45 21.54
CA PRO A 271 9.49 -11.32 20.40
C PRO A 271 10.40 -12.54 20.25
N THR A 272 10.48 -13.41 21.27
CA THR A 272 11.24 -14.67 21.21
C THR A 272 10.43 -15.86 20.67
N SER A 273 9.12 -15.69 20.48
CA SER A 273 8.27 -16.69 19.83
C SER A 273 8.52 -16.70 18.33
N LYS A 274 9.26 -17.71 17.86
CA LYS A 274 9.48 -17.99 16.42
C LYS A 274 8.18 -18.25 15.62
N GLU A 275 7.05 -18.34 16.29
CA GLU A 275 5.73 -18.60 15.69
C GLU A 275 4.84 -17.34 15.59
N GLY A 276 5.36 -16.14 15.87
CA GLY A 276 4.52 -14.95 15.98
C GLY A 276 4.65 -13.98 14.83
N HIS A 277 3.51 -13.45 14.36
CA HIS A 277 3.37 -12.24 13.53
C HIS A 277 4.00 -10.96 14.18
N ALA A 278 4.86 -11.09 15.19
CA ALA A 278 5.51 -10.00 15.91
C ALA A 278 6.41 -9.17 14.97
N ALA A 279 7.22 -9.86 14.15
CA ALA A 279 8.08 -9.20 13.18
C ALA A 279 7.27 -8.40 12.15
N GLU A 280 6.15 -8.96 11.69
CA GLU A 280 5.22 -8.30 10.77
C GLU A 280 4.53 -7.09 11.41
N ILE A 281 4.07 -7.21 12.67
CA ILE A 281 3.51 -6.07 13.41
C ILE A 281 4.56 -4.96 13.57
N CYS A 282 5.80 -5.30 13.92
CA CYS A 282 6.89 -4.32 14.01
C CYS A 282 7.17 -3.65 12.67
N TYR A 283 7.21 -4.42 11.58
CA TYR A 283 7.37 -3.92 10.22
C TYR A 283 6.24 -2.95 9.85
N LEU A 284 4.97 -3.33 10.03
CA LEU A 284 3.83 -2.47 9.70
C LEU A 284 3.80 -1.21 10.58
N ARG A 285 4.18 -1.29 11.86
CA ARG A 285 4.32 -0.09 12.71
C ARG A 285 5.42 0.83 12.21
N ALA A 286 6.59 0.29 11.87
CA ALA A 286 7.69 1.06 11.31
C ALA A 286 7.31 1.70 9.97
N ARG A 287 6.55 0.99 9.14
CA ARG A 287 6.02 1.49 7.87
C ARG A 287 5.05 2.65 8.06
N ALA A 288 4.15 2.59 9.04
CA ALA A 288 3.28 3.72 9.39
C ALA A 288 4.08 4.98 9.80
N LEU A 289 5.09 4.79 10.65
CA LEU A 289 5.98 5.87 11.08
C LEU A 289 6.78 6.46 9.90
N TRP A 290 7.26 5.61 9.00
CA TRP A 290 7.93 6.02 7.75
C TRP A 290 7.01 6.83 6.84
N ILE A 291 5.77 6.38 6.60
CA ILE A 291 4.79 7.12 5.79
C ILE A 291 4.56 8.51 6.37
N ARG A 292 4.36 8.62 7.68
CA ARG A 292 4.22 9.92 8.37
C ARG A 292 5.47 10.79 8.27
N ALA A 293 6.66 10.18 8.40
CA ALA A 293 7.92 10.90 8.24
C ALA A 293 8.08 11.43 6.81
N SER A 294 7.61 10.70 5.81
CA SER A 294 7.76 11.08 4.40
C SER A 294 7.00 12.35 4.02
N VAL A 295 5.96 12.74 4.77
CA VAL A 295 5.27 14.02 4.60
C VAL A 295 6.23 15.21 4.77
N PHE A 296 7.15 15.12 5.73
CA PHE A 296 8.16 16.16 5.95
C PHE A 296 9.20 16.23 4.82
N LEU A 297 9.46 15.10 4.14
CA LEU A 297 10.34 15.07 2.97
C LEU A 297 9.70 15.79 1.79
N GLY A 298 8.39 15.63 1.58
CA GLY A 298 7.66 16.37 0.55
C GLY A 298 7.69 17.89 0.77
N GLN A 299 7.68 18.34 2.02
CA GLN A 299 7.83 19.77 2.36
C GLN A 299 9.26 20.29 2.12
N MET A 300 10.28 19.45 2.37
CA MET A 300 11.68 19.81 2.14
C MET A 300 11.94 20.18 0.68
N ASP A 301 11.23 19.57 -0.28
CA ASP A 301 11.34 19.90 -1.69
C ASP A 301 10.83 21.32 -2.03
N GLU A 302 9.92 21.87 -1.22
CA GLU A 302 9.40 23.23 -1.41
C GLU A 302 10.23 24.30 -0.69
N THR A 303 10.79 23.96 0.48
CA THR A 303 11.43 24.93 1.39
C THR A 303 12.94 24.76 1.56
N ASP A 304 13.56 23.75 0.95
CA ASP A 304 14.96 23.31 1.18
C ASP A 304 15.28 22.96 2.65
N GLU A 305 14.28 22.96 3.54
CA GLU A 305 14.37 22.75 4.98
C GLU A 305 13.19 21.90 5.45
N ILE A 306 13.43 20.99 6.40
CA ILE A 306 12.38 20.25 7.07
C ILE A 306 11.76 21.15 8.15
N THR A 307 10.46 21.41 8.03
CA THR A 307 9.71 22.33 8.90
C THR A 307 9.72 21.95 10.37
N ASP A 308 9.69 20.65 10.69
CA ASP A 308 9.75 20.09 12.04
C ASP A 308 10.75 18.93 12.09
N LYS A 309 12.04 19.29 12.11
CA LYS A 309 13.16 18.34 12.13
C LYS A 309 13.10 17.39 13.33
N ASP A 310 12.66 17.87 14.50
CA ASP A 310 12.56 17.06 15.72
C ASP A 310 11.49 15.98 15.59
N ALA A 311 10.32 16.32 15.05
CA ALA A 311 9.27 15.34 14.80
C ALA A 311 9.70 14.29 13.77
N PHE A 312 10.34 14.72 12.68
CA PHE A 312 10.86 13.84 11.65
C PHE A 312 11.90 12.84 12.20
N GLN A 313 12.90 13.34 12.93
CA GLN A 313 13.93 12.50 13.56
C GLN A 313 13.33 11.51 14.57
N ARG A 314 12.34 11.94 15.37
CA ARG A 314 11.67 11.06 16.33
C ARG A 314 10.95 9.91 15.64
N LEU A 315 10.19 10.19 14.58
CA LEU A 315 9.45 9.16 13.83
C LEU A 315 10.39 8.13 13.22
N LEU A 316 11.48 8.60 12.58
CA LEU A 316 12.46 7.70 11.97
C LEU A 316 13.26 6.90 13.00
N SER A 317 13.62 7.50 14.13
CA SER A 317 14.32 6.78 15.20
C SER A 317 13.45 5.64 15.77
N GLU A 318 12.18 5.93 16.01
CA GLU A 318 11.21 4.93 16.48
C GLU A 318 10.98 3.82 15.44
N ALA A 319 10.92 4.16 14.14
CA ALA A 319 10.85 3.18 13.07
C ALA A 319 12.11 2.30 13.00
N SER A 320 13.30 2.89 13.17
CA SER A 320 14.57 2.17 13.21
C SER A 320 14.62 1.17 14.35
N ASP A 321 14.19 1.57 15.55
CA ASP A 321 14.16 0.70 16.74
C ASP A 321 13.26 -0.53 16.56
N LEU A 322 12.14 -0.37 15.84
CA LEU A 322 11.22 -1.47 15.52
C LEU A 322 11.81 -2.47 14.52
N LEU A 323 12.76 -2.03 13.69
CA LEU A 323 13.32 -2.83 12.59
C LEU A 323 14.67 -3.49 12.92
N VAL A 324 15.18 -3.36 14.15
CA VAL A 324 16.51 -3.89 14.55
C VAL A 324 16.67 -5.38 14.23
N GLU A 325 15.65 -6.18 14.54
CA GLU A 325 15.64 -7.64 14.34
C GLU A 325 14.88 -8.05 13.05
N ALA A 326 14.67 -7.11 12.13
CA ALA A 326 13.97 -7.39 10.89
C ALA A 326 14.82 -8.29 9.96
N GLU A 327 14.22 -9.40 9.53
CA GLU A 327 14.85 -10.36 8.60
C GLU A 327 14.20 -10.38 7.22
N SER A 328 12.94 -9.95 7.08
CA SER A 328 12.29 -9.93 5.77
C SER A 328 12.91 -8.87 4.86
N ARG A 329 13.01 -9.18 3.56
CA ARG A 329 13.59 -8.29 2.56
C ARG A 329 13.00 -6.88 2.63
N ASP A 330 11.67 -6.77 2.72
CA ASP A 330 10.99 -5.47 2.74
C ASP A 330 11.25 -4.68 4.02
N ALA A 331 11.41 -5.37 5.15
CA ALA A 331 11.73 -4.73 6.42
C ALA A 331 13.20 -4.29 6.49
N VAL A 332 14.12 -5.06 5.91
CA VAL A 332 15.53 -4.66 5.75
C VAL A 332 15.66 -3.47 4.78
N LEU A 333 14.91 -3.49 3.67
CA LEU A 333 14.86 -2.36 2.73
C LEU A 333 14.36 -1.10 3.43
N LEU A 334 13.23 -1.20 4.14
CA LEU A 334 12.68 -0.08 4.91
C LEU A 334 13.66 0.44 5.97
N ARG A 335 14.39 -0.46 6.64
CA ARG A 335 15.42 -0.07 7.62
C ARG A 335 16.54 0.74 6.97
N GLY A 336 17.02 0.31 5.80
CA GLY A 336 18.01 1.06 5.02
C GLY A 336 17.50 2.44 4.61
N GLU A 337 16.24 2.54 4.15
CA GLU A 337 15.63 3.85 3.83
C GLU A 337 15.54 4.76 5.07
N VAL A 338 15.11 4.22 6.21
CA VAL A 338 15.02 4.98 7.47
C VAL A 338 16.39 5.52 7.89
N GLN A 339 17.44 4.69 7.82
CA GLN A 339 18.81 5.06 8.17
C GLN A 339 19.38 6.13 7.23
N LEU A 340 19.16 5.97 5.92
CA LEU A 340 19.55 6.97 4.92
C LEU A 340 18.94 8.34 5.24
N ASN A 341 17.63 8.35 5.55
CA ASN A 341 16.93 9.61 5.81
C ASN A 341 17.26 10.22 7.18
N LEU A 342 17.59 9.40 8.19
CA LEU A 342 18.20 9.90 9.43
C LEU A 342 19.57 10.53 9.17
N GLY A 343 20.41 9.91 8.34
CA GLY A 343 21.71 10.45 7.93
C GLY A 343 21.57 11.80 7.23
N ASN A 344 20.57 11.95 6.35
CA ASN A 344 20.32 13.20 5.61
C ASN A 344 20.03 14.41 6.51
N VAL A 345 19.50 14.20 7.71
CA VAL A 345 19.15 15.26 8.66
C VAL A 345 20.14 15.40 9.81
N GLN A 346 21.13 14.51 9.90
CA GLN A 346 22.16 14.57 10.91
C GLN A 346 23.14 15.73 10.65
N GLU A 347 23.53 16.43 11.72
CA GLU A 347 24.50 17.53 11.68
C GLU A 347 25.91 17.09 12.04
N ASP A 348 26.03 16.05 12.87
CA ASP A 348 27.29 15.42 13.23
C ASP A 348 27.78 14.52 12.08
N GLY A 349 28.95 14.82 11.52
CA GLY A 349 29.50 14.11 10.35
C GLY A 349 29.76 12.62 10.64
N ASP A 350 30.34 12.32 11.80
CA ASP A 350 30.66 10.94 12.18
C ASP A 350 29.38 10.08 12.31
N GLU A 351 28.34 10.63 12.93
CA GLU A 351 27.05 9.95 13.06
C GLU A 351 26.31 9.85 11.72
N GLN A 352 26.42 10.86 10.85
CA GLN A 352 25.90 10.82 9.49
C GLN A 352 26.53 9.67 8.69
N ASP A 353 27.86 9.58 8.67
CA ASP A 353 28.60 8.53 7.96
C ASP A 353 28.30 7.15 8.53
N ARG A 354 28.16 7.04 9.86
CA ARG A 354 27.73 5.80 10.51
C ARG A 354 26.37 5.33 9.99
N LEU A 355 25.40 6.23 9.86
CA LEU A 355 24.06 5.93 9.37
C LEU A 355 24.08 5.53 7.88
N TYR A 356 24.87 6.21 7.05
CA TYR A 356 25.03 5.84 5.63
C TYR A 356 25.66 4.46 5.45
N ARG A 357 26.70 4.12 6.22
CA ARG A 357 27.31 2.79 6.20
C ARG A 357 26.33 1.69 6.60
N LEU A 358 25.46 1.96 7.58
CA LEU A 358 24.39 1.03 7.95
C LEU A 358 23.37 0.87 6.81
N ALA A 359 22.94 1.96 6.20
CA ALA A 359 21.97 1.92 5.10
C ALA A 359 22.51 1.11 3.91
N ILE A 360 23.76 1.33 3.53
CA ILE A 360 24.44 0.59 2.46
C ILE A 360 24.54 -0.90 2.77
N LYS A 361 24.86 -1.25 4.02
CA LYS A 361 24.89 -2.65 4.44
C LYS A 361 23.52 -3.31 4.24
N ASP A 362 22.44 -2.65 4.63
CA ASP A 362 21.09 -3.18 4.48
C ASP A 362 20.66 -3.25 3.00
N PHE A 363 20.96 -2.23 2.19
CA PHE A 363 20.68 -2.28 0.76
C PHE A 363 21.44 -3.40 0.06
N LYS A 364 22.73 -3.63 0.36
CA LYS A 364 23.49 -4.75 -0.19
C LYS A 364 22.91 -6.11 0.18
N LEU A 365 22.37 -6.26 1.39
CA LEU A 365 21.65 -7.48 1.79
C LEU A 365 20.41 -7.69 0.93
N VAL A 366 19.64 -6.63 0.68
CA VAL A 366 18.46 -6.66 -0.19
C VAL A 366 18.84 -6.95 -1.66
N GLN A 367 19.93 -6.36 -2.14
CA GLN A 367 20.46 -6.57 -3.50
C GLN A 367 20.94 -8.00 -3.75
N ALA A 368 21.46 -8.66 -2.71
CA ALA A 368 21.88 -10.06 -2.80
C ALA A 368 20.68 -11.02 -2.96
N ASP A 369 19.48 -10.60 -2.55
CA ASP A 369 18.24 -11.38 -2.57
C ASP A 369 17.25 -10.91 -3.66
N GLY A 370 17.60 -9.90 -4.46
CA GLY A 370 16.76 -9.40 -5.55
C GLY A 370 17.23 -8.07 -6.13
N GLU A 371 16.41 -7.49 -6.99
CA GLU A 371 16.71 -6.18 -7.59
C GLU A 371 16.48 -5.04 -6.59
N LEU A 372 17.38 -4.07 -6.58
CA LEU A 372 17.20 -2.76 -5.96
C LEU A 372 16.81 -1.75 -7.03
N SER A 373 16.21 -0.64 -6.63
CA SER A 373 16.02 0.49 -7.54
C SER A 373 17.36 1.07 -8.00
N GLU A 374 17.39 1.63 -9.20
CA GLU A 374 18.60 2.23 -9.79
C GLU A 374 19.17 3.34 -8.88
N GLU A 375 18.31 4.08 -8.18
CA GLU A 375 18.72 5.17 -7.29
C GLU A 375 19.46 4.66 -6.05
N LEU A 376 19.01 3.55 -5.47
CA LEU A 376 19.68 2.95 -4.33
C LEU A 376 21.00 2.30 -4.74
N VAL A 377 21.07 1.72 -5.94
CA VAL A 377 22.31 1.22 -6.52
C VAL A 377 23.30 2.37 -6.72
N GLN A 378 22.87 3.48 -7.33
CA GLN A 378 23.72 4.65 -7.52
C GLN A 378 24.21 5.22 -6.18
N PHE A 379 23.35 5.26 -5.16
CA PHE A 379 23.75 5.71 -3.82
C PHE A 379 24.88 4.84 -3.23
N ILE A 380 24.81 3.52 -3.37
CA ILE A 380 25.87 2.61 -2.92
C ILE A 380 27.18 2.92 -3.67
N GLU A 381 27.12 3.03 -4.99
CA GLU A 381 28.30 3.29 -5.83
C GLU A 381 28.97 4.64 -5.52
N ASP A 382 28.17 5.70 -5.38
CA ASP A 382 28.66 7.05 -5.06
C ASP A 382 29.39 7.07 -3.71
N PHE A 383 28.84 6.39 -2.71
CA PHE A 383 29.44 6.34 -1.37
C PHE A 383 30.73 5.52 -1.35
N GLU A 384 30.76 4.37 -2.03
CA GLU A 384 31.97 3.55 -2.12
C GLU A 384 33.10 4.23 -2.89
N GLN A 385 32.78 5.07 -3.87
CA GLN A 385 33.78 5.85 -4.57
C GLN A 385 34.43 6.89 -3.65
N ASP A 386 33.62 7.61 -2.86
CA ASP A 386 34.12 8.62 -1.93
C ASP A 386 34.98 8.00 -0.80
N ASP A 387 34.61 6.82 -0.26
CA ASP A 387 35.41 6.11 0.77
C ASP A 387 36.80 5.65 0.22
N ASN A 388 36.91 5.30 -1.07
CA ASN A 388 38.20 4.87 -1.65
C ASN A 388 39.15 6.03 -1.95
N ASP A 389 38.63 7.22 -2.27
CA ASP A 389 39.44 8.40 -2.57
C ASP A 389 40.06 9.03 -1.30
N GLU A 390 39.53 8.73 -0.11
CA GLU A 390 40.08 9.19 1.17
C GLU A 390 41.30 8.36 1.63
N ASP A 391 41.30 7.05 1.38
CA ASP A 391 42.41 6.15 1.77
C ASP A 391 43.70 6.39 0.95
N ASP A 392 43.60 6.91 -0.27
CA ASP A 392 44.77 7.15 -1.13
C ASP A 392 45.54 8.45 -0.79
N ASN A 393 44.91 9.41 -0.10
CA ASN A 393 45.53 10.72 0.23
C ASN A 393 46.39 10.74 1.50
N ASP A 394 46.32 9.72 2.36
CA ASP A 394 47.10 9.64 3.60
C ASP A 394 48.48 8.97 3.40
N SER A 395 48.87 8.67 2.17
CA SER A 395 50.09 7.90 1.86
C SER A 395 51.33 8.71 1.44
N ASP A 396 51.23 10.04 1.25
CA ASP A 396 52.30 10.83 0.60
C ASP A 396 53.10 11.81 1.51
N ASP A 397 52.85 11.88 2.82
CA ASP A 397 53.46 12.92 3.69
C ASP A 397 54.59 12.43 4.63
N ASN A 398 55.25 11.30 4.34
CA ASN A 398 56.23 10.69 5.26
C ASN A 398 57.57 10.22 4.67
N ASP A 399 58.09 10.88 3.64
CA ASP A 399 59.48 10.70 3.19
C ASP A 399 60.07 12.07 2.80
N ASP A 400 60.80 12.73 3.72
CA ASP A 400 61.97 13.60 3.43
C ASP A 400 62.31 14.52 4.62
N ASN A 401 62.76 13.93 5.75
CA ASN A 401 63.52 14.68 6.76
C ASN A 401 64.36 13.72 7.61
N ASP A 402 65.41 13.15 7.02
CA ASP A 402 66.56 12.62 7.76
C ASP A 402 67.78 12.63 6.83
N ASP A 403 68.38 13.81 6.65
CA ASP A 403 69.78 13.91 6.24
C ASP A 403 70.52 14.68 7.34
N GLU A 404 71.05 13.90 8.28
CA GLU A 404 71.88 14.32 9.40
C GLU A 404 73.17 15.01 8.89
N GLU A 405 73.27 16.32 9.11
CA GLU A 405 74.56 16.99 9.25
C GLU A 405 75.25 16.48 10.53
N MET A 406 76.36 15.73 10.40
CA MET A 406 77.36 15.63 11.46
C MET A 406 78.80 15.67 10.91
N GLU A 407 79.36 16.88 11.05
CA GLU A 407 80.67 17.26 11.57
C GLU A 407 81.96 16.56 11.07
N ASP A 408 82.80 17.40 10.47
CA ASP A 408 84.27 17.35 10.47
C ASP A 408 84.84 17.20 11.90
N ASP A 409 85.86 16.36 12.11
CA ASP A 409 87.23 16.78 12.50
C ASP A 409 88.12 15.62 13.01
N GLU A 410 89.43 15.81 12.79
CA GLU A 410 90.63 15.13 13.33
C GLU A 410 91.24 13.92 12.58
N GLU A 411 92.22 14.20 11.69
CA GLU A 411 93.66 13.93 11.93
C GLU A 411 94.60 14.79 11.06
#